data_AF-Q1PQA5-F1
#
_entry.id   AF-Q1PQA5-F1
#
_cell.length_a   1.000
_cell.length_b   1.000
_cell.length_c   1.000
_cell.angle_alpha   90.00
_cell.angle_beta   90.00
_cell.angle_gamma   90.00
#
_symmetry.space_group_name_H-M   'P 1'
#
loop_
_entity.id
_entity.type
_entity.pdbx_description
1 polymer ?
#
loop_
_entity_poly.entity_id
_entity_poly.type
_entity_poly.pdbx_seq_one_letter_code
_entity_poly.pdbx_strand_id
1 'polypeptide(L)'
;EQRAVVEKDALKKEVEQKLLQVSEDFTRSSEIRNAGYTRRLIRENIALQKEIDLLVMSQIKLQQQYTNQKENHKEIEEQYSALDQIKNELVRNSVNKIKIIEGLTKNYEKLKAKYVEVLRYRKAYEAKQMAEKCEQVKQKEAVGKLRALSKHMEILSLENKNLAVVHDQHENEILRLRGMIQEIKVTVRDAIIAEKSVKQFPVRLIEADVDPPKVIEEVKEEAVALCKLARIDLLSQLMNIVSSHSEELPRTPSVVSIGSATSSLYVPGKMGFMPQKPKATLFEIFRSEVVDRQVDPTLPDYLTKNKDKEVVTTRRRGDELSIIDVEFGTTLYVSSSREDDLIE
;
A
#
# COMPACT_ATOMS: atom_id res chain seq x y z
N GLU A 1 -132.95 -13.85 120.36
CA GLU A 1 -132.68 -12.75 119.42
C GLU A 1 -131.39 -11.96 119.74
N GLN A 2 -131.07 -11.63 121.00
CA GLN A 2 -129.85 -10.85 121.31
C GLN A 2 -128.50 -11.56 121.05
N ARG A 3 -128.40 -12.91 121.12
CA ARG A 3 -127.16 -13.64 120.74
C ARG A 3 -126.86 -13.62 119.24
N ALA A 4 -127.91 -13.60 118.39
CA ALA A 4 -127.76 -13.56 116.94
C ALA A 4 -127.33 -12.18 116.41
N VAL A 5 -127.61 -11.10 117.15
CA VAL A 5 -127.19 -9.73 116.79
C VAL A 5 -125.69 -9.53 117.06
N VAL A 6 -125.16 -10.07 118.17
CA VAL A 6 -123.73 -10.01 118.49
C VAL A 6 -122.90 -10.87 117.52
N GLU A 7 -123.42 -12.02 117.09
CA GLU A 7 -122.80 -12.86 116.06
C GLU A 7 -122.82 -12.20 114.68
N LYS A 8 -123.89 -11.47 114.33
CA LYS A 8 -123.98 -10.69 113.09
C LYS A 8 -123.02 -9.51 113.07
N ASP A 9 -122.85 -8.78 114.18
CA ASP A 9 -121.87 -7.68 114.27
C ASP A 9 -120.42 -8.18 114.30
N ALA A 10 -120.16 -9.34 114.94
CA ALA A 10 -118.87 -10.02 114.85
C ALA A 10 -118.58 -10.48 113.42
N LEU A 11 -119.55 -11.09 112.73
CA LEU A 11 -119.45 -11.47 111.32
C LEU A 11 -119.22 -10.24 110.43
N LYS A 12 -119.92 -9.13 110.67
CA LYS A 12 -119.77 -7.91 109.89
C LYS A 12 -118.36 -7.33 110.04
N LYS A 13 -117.83 -7.31 111.26
CA LYS A 13 -116.47 -6.84 111.55
C LYS A 13 -115.40 -7.78 110.98
N GLU A 14 -115.63 -9.10 111.01
CA GLU A 14 -114.77 -10.09 110.37
C GLU A 14 -114.80 -9.98 108.84
N VAL A 15 -115.97 -9.68 108.26
CA VAL A 15 -116.14 -9.44 106.81
C VAL A 15 -115.46 -8.14 106.40
N GLU A 16 -115.61 -7.05 107.15
CA GLU A 16 -114.90 -5.79 106.91
C GLU A 16 -113.38 -5.97 107.03
N GLN A 17 -112.91 -6.73 108.01
CA GLN A 17 -111.48 -7.03 108.16
C GLN A 17 -110.96 -7.92 107.02
N LYS A 18 -111.71 -8.93 106.57
CA LYS A 18 -111.36 -9.74 105.40
C LYS A 18 -111.37 -8.93 104.10
N LEU A 19 -112.32 -8.01 103.94
CA LEU A 19 -112.34 -7.11 102.78
C LEU A 19 -111.16 -6.15 102.79
N LEU A 20 -110.81 -5.60 103.96
CA LEU A 20 -109.64 -4.74 104.11
C LEU A 20 -108.36 -5.52 103.78
N GLN A 21 -108.22 -6.73 104.31
CA GLN A 21 -107.10 -7.62 104.03
C GLN A 21 -107.00 -7.98 102.55
N VAL A 22 -108.12 -8.32 101.90
CA VAL A 22 -108.16 -8.60 100.45
C VAL A 22 -107.80 -7.36 99.64
N SER A 23 -108.21 -6.16 100.05
CA SER A 23 -107.85 -4.90 99.39
C SER A 23 -106.36 -4.60 99.53
N GLU A 24 -105.79 -4.80 100.73
CA GLU A 24 -104.36 -4.67 100.98
C GLU A 24 -103.55 -5.70 100.17
N ASP A 25 -103.97 -6.96 100.17
CA ASP A 25 -103.32 -8.04 99.41
C ASP A 25 -103.43 -7.81 97.90
N PHE A 26 -104.57 -7.32 97.41
CA PHE A 26 -104.75 -6.97 96.00
C PHE A 26 -103.88 -5.78 95.60
N THR A 27 -103.86 -4.72 96.41
CA THR A 27 -103.04 -3.52 96.17
C THR A 27 -101.56 -3.90 96.16
N ARG A 28 -101.11 -4.65 97.17
CA ARG A 28 -99.74 -5.14 97.27
C ARG A 28 -99.36 -6.07 96.11
N SER A 29 -100.26 -6.98 95.71
CA SER A 29 -100.06 -7.86 94.55
C SER A 29 -99.94 -7.07 93.24
N SER A 30 -100.80 -6.06 93.06
CA SER A 30 -100.78 -5.17 91.89
C SER A 30 -99.49 -4.34 91.84
N GLU A 31 -99.08 -3.76 92.97
CA GLU A 31 -97.84 -3.00 93.10
C GLU A 31 -96.60 -3.85 92.82
N ILE A 32 -96.54 -5.08 93.36
CA ILE A 32 -95.43 -6.01 93.08
C ILE A 32 -95.39 -6.35 91.57
N ARG A 33 -96.54 -6.56 90.94
CA ARG A 33 -96.62 -6.84 89.50
C ARG A 33 -96.18 -5.65 88.67
N ASN A 34 -96.72 -4.46 88.94
CA ASN A 34 -96.37 -3.23 88.24
C ASN A 34 -94.88 -2.91 88.41
N ALA A 35 -94.33 -3.03 89.62
CA ALA A 35 -92.90 -2.89 89.87
C ALA A 35 -92.06 -3.97 89.15
N GLY A 36 -92.62 -5.18 88.97
CA GLY A 36 -92.03 -6.24 88.17
C GLY A 36 -91.96 -5.89 86.68
N TYR A 37 -93.07 -5.42 86.10
CA TYR A 37 -93.12 -4.96 84.71
C TYR A 37 -92.20 -3.77 84.47
N THR A 38 -92.23 -2.74 85.33
CA THR A 38 -91.35 -1.58 85.23
C THR A 38 -89.88 -1.97 85.30
N ARG A 39 -89.48 -2.88 86.21
CA ARG A 39 -88.09 -3.39 86.26
C ARG A 39 -87.69 -4.17 85.02
N ARG A 40 -88.60 -4.92 84.40
CA ARG A 40 -88.33 -5.62 83.14
C ARG A 40 -88.13 -4.61 82.01
N LEU A 41 -89.02 -3.62 81.88
CA LEU A 41 -88.92 -2.56 80.88
C LEU A 41 -87.64 -1.74 81.02
N ILE A 42 -87.25 -1.39 82.26
CA ILE A 42 -85.99 -0.67 82.50
C ILE A 42 -84.79 -1.51 82.04
N ARG A 43 -84.76 -2.81 82.37
CA ARG A 43 -83.67 -3.69 81.93
C ARG A 43 -83.59 -3.83 80.42
N GLU A 44 -84.74 -3.97 79.76
CA GLU A 44 -84.83 -4.07 78.31
C GLU A 44 -84.39 -2.77 77.63
N ASN A 45 -84.87 -1.61 78.10
CA ASN A 45 -84.42 -0.31 77.60
C ASN A 45 -82.92 -0.09 77.79
N ILE A 46 -82.35 -0.51 78.92
CA ILE A 46 -80.89 -0.44 79.14
C ILE A 46 -80.14 -1.36 78.16
N ALA A 47 -80.66 -2.57 77.91
CA ALA A 47 -80.05 -3.49 76.95
C ALA A 47 -80.11 -2.95 75.52
N LEU A 48 -81.28 -2.45 75.10
CA LEU A 48 -81.48 -1.80 73.81
C LEU A 48 -80.58 -0.58 73.64
N GLN A 49 -80.45 0.26 74.67
CA GLN A 49 -79.55 1.41 74.63
C GLN A 49 -78.10 0.98 74.40
N LYS A 50 -77.64 -0.07 75.10
CA LYS A 50 -76.27 -0.60 74.91
C LYS A 50 -76.05 -1.15 73.51
N GLU A 51 -77.03 -1.85 72.94
CA GLU A 51 -76.94 -2.34 71.56
C GLU A 51 -76.91 -1.19 70.55
N ILE A 52 -77.72 -0.15 70.75
CA ILE A 52 -77.71 1.06 69.92
C ILE A 52 -76.34 1.74 70.01
N ASP A 53 -75.78 1.91 71.20
CA ASP A 53 -74.47 2.54 71.37
C ASP A 53 -73.36 1.75 70.66
N LEU A 54 -73.40 0.41 70.73
CA LEU A 54 -72.48 -0.47 70.00
C LEU A 54 -72.64 -0.35 68.48
N LEU A 55 -73.87 -0.31 67.98
CA LEU A 55 -74.15 -0.13 66.55
C LEU A 55 -73.66 1.23 66.05
N VAL A 56 -73.88 2.30 66.81
CA VAL A 56 -73.41 3.65 66.48
C VAL A 56 -71.89 3.70 66.45
N MET A 57 -71.21 3.11 67.45
CA MET A 57 -69.74 3.01 67.45
C MET A 57 -69.21 2.21 66.27
N SER A 58 -69.86 1.10 65.93
CA SER A 58 -69.50 0.31 64.75
C SER A 58 -69.67 1.11 63.46
N GLN A 59 -70.76 1.86 63.33
CA GLN A 59 -71.02 2.68 62.15
C GLN A 59 -70.00 3.80 62.00
N ILE A 60 -69.62 4.47 63.10
CA ILE A 60 -68.58 5.50 63.09
C ILE A 60 -67.24 4.92 62.65
N LYS A 61 -66.85 3.74 63.20
CA LYS A 61 -65.61 3.07 62.79
C LYS A 61 -65.62 2.67 61.32
N LEU A 62 -66.73 2.10 60.84
CA LEU A 62 -66.86 1.70 59.44
C LEU A 62 -66.78 2.92 58.50
N GLN A 63 -67.43 4.02 58.89
CA GLN A 63 -67.37 5.27 58.13
C GLN A 63 -65.95 5.84 58.08
N GLN A 64 -65.22 5.83 59.20
CA GLN A 64 -63.82 6.24 59.25
C GLN A 64 -62.90 5.36 58.38
N GLN A 65 -63.10 4.05 58.43
CA GLN A 65 -62.35 3.11 57.57
C GLN A 65 -62.64 3.35 56.09
N TYR A 66 -63.91 3.57 55.74
CA TYR A 66 -64.31 3.88 54.37
C TYR A 66 -63.69 5.20 53.87
N THR A 67 -63.70 6.25 54.69
CA THR A 67 -63.08 7.54 54.30
C THR A 67 -61.58 7.40 54.13
N ASN A 68 -60.88 6.73 55.05
CA ASN A 68 -59.45 6.48 54.92
C ASN A 68 -59.12 5.64 53.68
N GLN A 69 -59.88 4.57 53.42
CA GLN A 69 -59.66 3.73 52.25
C GLN A 69 -59.88 4.52 50.95
N LYS A 70 -60.88 5.40 50.92
CA LYS A 70 -61.15 6.27 49.77
C LYS A 70 -60.02 7.27 49.52
N GLU A 71 -59.47 7.84 50.58
CA GLU A 71 -58.32 8.76 50.50
C GLU A 71 -57.07 8.03 50.00
N ASN A 72 -56.74 6.87 50.60
CA ASN A 72 -55.63 6.03 50.17
C ASN A 72 -55.77 5.61 48.69
N HIS A 73 -56.99 5.27 48.25
CA HIS A 73 -57.21 4.89 46.84
C HIS A 73 -56.90 6.06 45.89
N LYS A 74 -57.31 7.27 46.27
CA LYS A 74 -57.02 8.48 45.50
C LYS A 74 -55.51 8.76 45.43
N GLU A 75 -54.79 8.63 46.54
CA GLU A 75 -53.33 8.79 46.57
C GLU A 75 -52.62 7.76 45.67
N ILE A 76 -53.04 6.50 45.72
CA ILE A 76 -52.49 5.44 44.87
C ILE A 76 -52.75 5.75 43.39
N GLU A 77 -53.94 6.25 43.04
CA GLU A 77 -54.28 6.63 41.67
C GLU A 77 -53.40 7.78 41.15
N GLU A 78 -53.16 8.79 41.99
CA GLU A 78 -52.26 9.90 41.68
C GLU A 78 -50.80 9.42 41.48
N GLN A 79 -50.31 8.53 42.35
CA GLN A 79 -48.98 7.92 42.22
C GLN A 79 -48.86 7.08 40.94
N TYR A 80 -49.89 6.32 40.58
CA TYR A 80 -49.88 5.51 39.37
C TYR A 80 -49.83 6.38 38.11
N SER A 81 -50.56 7.50 38.11
CA SER A 81 -50.51 8.49 37.03
C SER A 81 -49.12 9.11 36.89
N ALA A 82 -48.49 9.51 38.00
CA ALA A 82 -47.13 10.03 37.99
C ALA A 82 -46.12 8.98 37.48
N LEU A 83 -46.25 7.72 37.91
CA LEU A 83 -45.39 6.63 37.48
C LEU A 83 -45.53 6.36 35.97
N ASP A 84 -46.74 6.41 35.42
CA ASP A 84 -46.94 6.23 33.98
C ASP A 84 -46.32 7.36 33.16
N GLN A 85 -46.38 8.61 33.65
CA GLN A 85 -45.69 9.74 33.02
C GLN A 85 -44.16 9.50 32.98
N ILE A 86 -43.57 9.13 34.11
CA ILE A 86 -42.12 8.83 34.20
C ILE A 86 -41.76 7.67 33.26
N LYS A 87 -42.56 6.59 33.25
CA LYS A 87 -42.36 5.45 32.34
C LYS A 87 -42.35 5.90 30.89
N ASN A 88 -43.32 6.72 30.49
CA ASN A 88 -43.45 7.19 29.11
C ASN A 88 -42.27 8.09 28.70
N GLU A 89 -41.80 8.96 29.60
CA GLU A 89 -40.60 9.76 29.37
C GLU A 89 -39.34 8.90 29.24
N LEU A 90 -39.18 7.90 30.11
CA LEU A 90 -38.05 6.98 30.07
C LEU A 90 -38.02 6.18 28.76
N VAL A 91 -39.19 5.68 28.32
CA VAL A 91 -39.32 4.97 27.03
C VAL A 91 -38.96 5.90 25.88
N ARG A 92 -39.47 7.14 25.85
CA ARG A 92 -39.11 8.12 24.81
C ARG A 92 -37.61 8.43 24.80
N ASN A 93 -37.01 8.61 25.97
CA ASN A 93 -35.58 8.87 26.12
C ASN A 93 -34.74 7.68 25.60
N SER A 94 -35.12 6.46 25.98
CA SER A 94 -34.48 5.22 25.52
C SER A 94 -34.54 5.09 24.00
N VAL A 95 -35.72 5.27 23.40
CA VAL A 95 -35.90 5.22 21.93
C VAL A 95 -35.04 6.26 21.23
N ASN A 96 -34.95 7.48 21.77
CA ASN A 96 -34.07 8.52 21.20
C ASN A 96 -32.59 8.13 21.28
N LYS A 97 -32.14 7.58 22.42
CA LYS A 97 -30.76 7.08 22.56
C LYS A 97 -30.44 5.97 21.57
N ILE A 98 -31.36 5.02 21.36
CA ILE A 98 -31.21 3.95 20.37
C ILE A 98 -31.01 4.55 18.97
N LYS A 99 -31.85 5.51 18.56
CA LYS A 99 -31.72 6.18 17.25
C LYS A 99 -30.36 6.88 17.09
N ILE A 100 -29.86 7.52 18.14
CA ILE A 100 -28.54 8.17 18.13
C ILE A 100 -27.45 7.12 17.94
N ILE A 101 -27.50 6.01 18.69
CA ILE A 101 -26.54 4.90 18.58
C ILE A 101 -26.57 4.34 17.16
N GLU A 102 -27.74 4.03 16.60
CA GLU A 102 -27.88 3.53 15.23
C GLU A 102 -27.31 4.51 14.20
N GLY A 103 -27.57 5.81 14.36
CA GLY A 103 -27.02 6.86 13.49
C GLY A 103 -25.48 6.92 13.55
N LEU A 104 -24.91 6.87 14.75
CA LEU A 104 -23.46 6.85 14.95
C LEU A 104 -22.82 5.58 14.38
N THR A 105 -23.42 4.42 14.62
CA THR A 105 -22.95 3.13 14.08
C THR A 105 -22.96 3.15 12.55
N LYS A 106 -24.03 3.63 11.93
CA LYS A 106 -24.10 3.74 10.46
C LYS A 106 -23.06 4.70 9.89
N ASN A 107 -22.77 5.79 10.58
CA ASN A 107 -21.71 6.72 10.17
C ASN A 107 -20.32 6.10 10.32
N TYR A 108 -20.08 5.36 11.40
CA TYR A 108 -18.84 4.61 11.62
C TYR A 108 -18.60 3.55 10.53
N GLU A 109 -19.62 2.75 10.21
CA GLU A 109 -19.60 1.76 9.13
C GLU A 109 -19.21 2.39 7.78
N LYS A 110 -19.85 3.52 7.43
CA LYS A 110 -19.51 4.28 6.21
C LYS A 110 -18.07 4.79 6.23
N LEU A 111 -17.59 5.29 7.36
CA LEU A 111 -16.22 5.79 7.50
C LEU A 111 -15.21 4.65 7.39
N LYS A 112 -15.48 3.50 8.00
CA LYS A 112 -14.68 2.29 7.90
C LYS A 112 -14.56 1.81 6.46
N ALA A 113 -15.67 1.79 5.71
CA ALA A 113 -15.65 1.44 4.29
C ALA A 113 -14.77 2.39 3.46
N LYS A 114 -14.90 3.71 3.66
CA LYS A 114 -14.05 4.72 3.01
C LYS A 114 -12.57 4.54 3.36
N TYR A 115 -12.26 4.26 4.62
CA TYR A 115 -10.89 4.04 5.07
C TYR A 115 -10.24 2.86 4.34
N VAL A 116 -10.96 1.74 4.22
CA VAL A 116 -10.49 0.56 3.47
C VAL A 116 -10.24 0.91 2.00
N GLU A 117 -11.12 1.70 1.38
CA GLU A 117 -10.97 2.15 0.00
C GLU A 117 -9.71 3.02 -0.18
N VAL A 118 -9.51 4.02 0.68
CA VAL A 118 -8.31 4.88 0.68
C VAL A 118 -7.05 4.05 0.86
N LEU A 119 -7.07 3.05 1.73
CA LEU A 119 -5.92 2.17 1.97
C LEU A 119 -5.59 1.32 0.74
N ARG A 120 -6.60 0.88 -0.03
CA ARG A 120 -6.41 0.22 -1.34
C ARG A 120 -5.80 1.17 -2.36
N TYR A 121 -6.32 2.39 -2.49
CA TYR A 121 -5.75 3.39 -3.42
C TYR A 121 -4.31 3.73 -3.08
N ARG A 122 -3.99 3.89 -1.79
CA ARG A 122 -2.62 4.15 -1.33
C ARG A 122 -1.67 3.03 -1.75
N LYS A 123 -2.03 1.77 -1.53
CA LYS A 123 -1.22 0.62 -1.96
C LYS A 123 -1.04 0.59 -3.48
N ALA A 124 -2.09 0.86 -4.25
CA ALA A 124 -2.02 0.92 -5.71
C ALA A 124 -1.10 2.06 -6.20
N TYR A 125 -1.18 3.23 -5.55
CA TYR A 125 -0.34 4.39 -5.85
C TYR A 125 1.14 4.12 -5.53
N GLU A 126 1.44 3.53 -4.38
CA GLU A 126 2.80 3.13 -4.00
C GLU A 126 3.37 2.09 -4.99
N ALA A 127 2.57 1.10 -5.39
CA ALA A 127 2.97 0.12 -6.40
C ALA A 127 3.26 0.77 -7.77
N LYS A 128 2.40 1.69 -8.21
CA LYS A 128 2.59 2.43 -9.47
C LYS A 128 3.87 3.28 -9.43
N GLN A 129 4.14 3.98 -8.33
CA GLN A 129 5.38 4.75 -8.18
C GLN A 129 6.63 3.88 -8.25
N MET A 130 6.60 2.67 -7.66
CA MET A 130 7.73 1.75 -7.75
C MET A 130 7.94 1.22 -9.17
N ALA A 131 6.85 0.91 -9.88
CA ALA A 131 6.91 0.51 -11.29
C ALA A 131 7.50 1.63 -12.16
N GLU A 132 7.06 2.87 -11.98
CA GLU A 132 7.56 4.03 -12.72
C GLU A 132 9.05 4.28 -12.47
N LYS A 133 9.51 4.18 -11.22
CA LYS A 133 10.95 4.27 -10.89
C LYS A 133 11.76 3.18 -11.60
N CYS A 134 11.27 1.95 -11.61
CA CYS A 134 11.92 0.84 -12.32
C CYS A 134 12.00 1.11 -13.84
N GLU A 135 10.91 1.61 -14.42
CA GLU A 135 10.83 1.95 -15.83
C GLU A 135 11.80 3.10 -16.20
N GLN A 136 11.88 4.14 -15.37
CA GLN A 136 12.85 5.23 -15.56
C GLN A 136 14.30 4.74 -15.53
N VAL A 137 14.63 3.79 -14.66
CA VAL A 137 15.98 3.18 -14.64
C VAL A 137 16.26 2.41 -15.93
N LYS A 138 15.31 1.58 -16.38
CA LYS A 138 15.42 0.84 -17.64
C LYS A 138 15.56 1.79 -18.83
N GLN A 139 14.80 2.89 -18.85
CA GLN A 139 14.87 3.90 -19.90
C GLN A 139 16.24 4.60 -19.92
N LYS A 140 16.77 4.97 -18.76
CA LYS A 140 18.12 5.55 -18.66
C LYS A 140 19.20 4.59 -19.16
N GLU A 141 19.10 3.31 -18.82
CA GLU A 141 20.02 2.28 -19.30
C GLU A 141 19.93 2.11 -20.82
N ALA A 142 18.72 2.06 -21.38
CA ALA A 142 18.48 1.98 -22.82
C ALA A 142 19.06 3.19 -23.57
N VAL A 143 18.85 4.40 -23.05
CA VAL A 143 19.43 5.63 -23.60
C VAL A 143 20.97 5.58 -23.56
N GLY A 144 21.55 5.05 -22.48
CA GLY A 144 22.99 4.83 -22.37
C GLY A 144 23.53 3.88 -23.45
N LYS A 145 22.84 2.74 -23.65
CA LYS A 145 23.16 1.76 -24.69
C LYS A 145 23.06 2.35 -26.10
N LEU A 146 22.00 3.10 -26.39
CA LEU A 146 21.83 3.78 -27.69
C LEU A 146 22.94 4.80 -27.94
N ARG A 147 23.34 5.57 -26.92
CA ARG A 147 24.44 6.54 -27.04
C ARG A 147 25.79 5.84 -27.31
N ALA A 148 26.05 4.70 -26.66
CA ALA A 148 27.26 3.92 -26.92
C ALA A 148 27.28 3.35 -28.35
N LEU A 149 26.13 2.82 -28.80
CA LEU A 149 25.98 2.31 -30.16
C LEU A 149 26.18 3.41 -31.22
N SER A 150 25.62 4.61 -31.00
CA SER A 150 25.81 5.77 -31.88
C SER A 150 27.29 6.12 -32.04
N LYS A 151 28.04 6.18 -30.93
CA LYS A 151 29.49 6.42 -30.97
C LYS A 151 30.25 5.34 -31.74
N HIS A 152 29.90 4.07 -31.53
CA HIS A 152 30.51 2.97 -32.28
C HIS A 152 30.22 3.07 -33.78
N MET A 153 29.00 3.46 -34.15
CA MET A 153 28.62 3.65 -35.56
C MET A 153 29.39 4.80 -36.20
N GLU A 154 29.61 5.91 -35.47
CA GLU A 154 30.44 7.03 -35.93
C GLU A 154 31.90 6.60 -36.16
N ILE A 155 32.48 5.83 -35.23
CA ILE A 155 33.85 5.28 -35.38
C ILE A 155 33.94 4.41 -36.62
N LEU A 156 33.03 3.43 -36.77
CA LEU A 156 32.99 2.55 -37.94
C LEU A 156 32.80 3.35 -39.25
N SER A 157 31.98 4.40 -39.23
CA SER A 157 31.82 5.28 -40.38
C SER A 157 33.10 6.02 -40.74
N LEU A 158 33.91 6.44 -39.77
CA LEU A 158 35.19 7.11 -40.03
C LEU A 158 36.23 6.11 -40.54
N GLU A 159 36.30 4.92 -39.94
CA GLU A 159 37.17 3.83 -40.40
C GLU A 159 36.85 3.43 -41.84
N ASN A 160 35.58 3.28 -42.18
CA ASN A 160 35.17 2.94 -43.55
C ASN A 160 35.54 4.03 -44.56
N LYS A 161 35.39 5.32 -44.20
CA LYS A 161 35.85 6.44 -45.04
C LYS A 161 37.37 6.40 -45.23
N ASN A 162 38.14 6.13 -44.17
CA ASN A 162 39.59 6.02 -44.27
C ASN A 162 40.00 4.85 -45.18
N LEU A 163 39.35 3.69 -45.04
CA LEU A 163 39.59 2.53 -45.89
C LEU A 163 39.27 2.82 -47.35
N ALA A 164 38.17 3.54 -47.63
CA ALA A 164 37.84 3.96 -49.00
C ALA A 164 38.93 4.86 -49.59
N VAL A 165 39.45 5.83 -48.83
CA VAL A 165 40.56 6.70 -49.29
C VAL A 165 41.83 5.89 -49.56
N VAL A 166 42.20 4.96 -48.67
CA VAL A 166 43.37 4.09 -48.86
C VAL A 166 43.19 3.18 -50.08
N HIS A 167 41.98 2.65 -50.28
CA HIS A 167 41.65 1.85 -51.46
C HIS A 167 41.83 2.66 -52.74
N ASP A 168 41.28 3.89 -52.80
CA ASP A 168 41.42 4.76 -53.98
C ASP A 168 42.88 5.12 -54.26
N GLN A 169 43.70 5.31 -53.22
CA GLN A 169 45.14 5.51 -53.38
C GLN A 169 45.81 4.27 -54.01
N HIS A 170 45.47 3.07 -53.56
CA HIS A 170 45.99 1.83 -54.11
C HIS A 170 45.53 1.59 -55.56
N GLU A 171 44.27 1.88 -55.88
CA GLU A 171 43.76 1.79 -57.25
C GLU A 171 44.49 2.75 -58.19
N ASN A 172 44.71 4.01 -57.77
CA ASN A 172 45.49 4.97 -58.54
C ASN A 172 46.93 4.49 -58.77
N GLU A 173 47.56 3.90 -57.75
CA GLU A 173 48.90 3.34 -57.88
C GLU A 173 48.93 2.14 -58.83
N ILE A 174 47.94 1.24 -58.75
CA ILE A 174 47.81 0.11 -59.69
C ILE A 174 47.66 0.62 -61.12
N LEU A 175 46.84 1.65 -61.35
CA LEU A 175 46.67 2.26 -62.67
C LEU A 175 47.98 2.87 -63.18
N ARG A 176 48.72 3.58 -62.31
CA ARG A 176 50.04 4.14 -62.64
C ARG A 176 51.04 3.03 -63.01
N LEU A 177 51.16 1.99 -62.19
CA LEU A 177 52.00 0.81 -62.44
C LEU A 177 51.63 0.12 -63.76
N ARG A 178 50.33 -0.03 -64.07
CA ARG A 178 49.87 -0.58 -65.36
C ARG A 178 50.28 0.29 -66.54
N GLY A 179 50.18 1.61 -66.42
CA GLY A 179 50.66 2.56 -67.42
C GLY A 179 52.15 2.37 -67.72
N MET A 180 52.97 2.28 -66.67
CA MET A 180 54.41 2.02 -66.80
C MET A 180 54.73 0.70 -67.49
N ILE A 181 54.07 -0.39 -67.07
CA ILE A 181 54.27 -1.70 -67.71
C ILE A 181 53.94 -1.63 -69.20
N GLN A 182 52.91 -0.86 -69.57
CA GLN A 182 52.55 -0.66 -70.96
C GLN A 182 53.59 0.17 -71.73
N GLU A 183 54.15 1.23 -71.13
CA GLU A 183 55.25 2.00 -71.73
C GLU A 183 56.49 1.13 -71.93
N ILE A 184 56.95 0.42 -70.89
CA ILE A 184 58.07 -0.52 -70.98
C ILE A 184 57.84 -1.55 -72.10
N LYS A 185 56.63 -2.11 -72.17
CA LYS A 185 56.26 -3.07 -73.21
C LYS A 185 56.33 -2.48 -74.62
N VAL A 186 55.92 -1.22 -74.81
CA VAL A 186 56.03 -0.52 -76.11
C VAL A 186 57.50 -0.29 -76.45
N THR A 187 58.30 0.29 -75.54
CA THR A 187 59.73 0.54 -75.75
C THR A 187 60.50 -0.74 -76.10
N VAL A 188 60.24 -1.83 -75.38
CA VAL A 188 60.85 -3.14 -75.66
C VAL A 188 60.41 -3.69 -77.01
N ARG A 189 59.11 -3.56 -77.36
CA ARG A 189 58.61 -3.98 -78.66
C ARG A 189 59.25 -3.20 -79.80
N ASP A 190 59.36 -1.88 -79.66
CA ASP A 190 59.96 -1.00 -80.66
C ASP A 190 61.44 -1.31 -80.85
N ALA A 191 62.16 -1.61 -79.77
CA ALA A 191 63.54 -2.11 -79.85
C ALA A 191 63.66 -3.42 -80.64
N ILE A 192 62.75 -4.38 -80.40
CA ILE A 192 62.72 -5.66 -81.15
C ILE A 192 62.38 -5.42 -82.62
N ILE A 193 61.42 -4.54 -82.93
CA ILE A 193 61.04 -4.20 -84.31
C ILE A 193 62.21 -3.51 -85.01
N ALA A 194 62.87 -2.53 -84.39
CA ALA A 194 64.04 -1.86 -84.94
C ALA A 194 65.16 -2.87 -85.27
N GLU A 195 65.46 -3.80 -84.36
CA GLU A 195 66.46 -4.84 -84.60
C GLU A 195 66.07 -5.78 -85.76
N LYS A 196 64.79 -6.18 -85.85
CA LYS A 196 64.29 -6.99 -86.97
C LYS A 196 64.36 -6.25 -88.30
N SER A 197 63.94 -4.98 -88.33
CA SER A 197 63.96 -4.13 -89.52
C SER A 197 65.38 -3.96 -90.06
N VAL A 198 66.38 -3.79 -89.19
CA VAL A 198 67.80 -3.66 -89.59
C VAL A 198 68.36 -4.95 -90.16
N LYS A 199 67.88 -6.13 -89.71
CA LYS A 199 68.23 -7.41 -90.32
C LYS A 199 67.53 -7.64 -91.66
N GLN A 200 66.29 -7.17 -91.82
CA GLN A 200 65.49 -7.37 -93.04
C GLN A 200 65.79 -6.35 -94.14
N PHE A 201 66.19 -5.13 -93.80
CA PHE A 201 66.39 -4.03 -94.74
C PHE A 201 67.48 -4.33 -95.80
N PRO A 202 68.67 -4.85 -95.45
CA PRO A 202 69.68 -5.25 -96.43
C PRO A 202 69.22 -6.43 -97.30
N VAL A 203 68.46 -7.36 -96.74
CA VAL A 203 67.90 -8.52 -97.48
C VAL A 203 66.93 -8.03 -98.55
N ARG A 204 66.04 -7.08 -98.22
CA ARG A 204 65.10 -6.49 -99.19
C ARG A 204 65.79 -5.66 -100.28
N LEU A 205 66.89 -4.97 -99.95
CA LEU A 205 67.69 -4.23 -100.93
C LEU A 205 68.39 -5.16 -101.94
N ILE A 206 68.90 -6.30 -101.46
CA ILE A 206 69.45 -7.36 -102.31
C ILE A 206 68.36 -7.99 -103.19
N GLU A 207 67.16 -8.21 -102.65
CA GLU A 207 66.02 -8.75 -103.40
C GLU A 207 65.46 -7.78 -104.46
N ALA A 208 65.66 -6.46 -104.29
CA ALA A 208 65.13 -5.43 -105.20
C ALA A 208 66.03 -5.13 -106.42
N ASP A 209 67.33 -5.48 -106.37
CA ASP A 209 68.32 -5.38 -107.47
C ASP A 209 68.37 -4.00 -108.18
N VAL A 210 68.25 -2.91 -107.42
CA VAL A 210 68.22 -1.54 -107.96
C VAL A 210 69.58 -0.83 -107.86
N ASP A 211 70.40 -1.19 -106.86
CA ASP A 211 71.64 -0.49 -106.52
C ASP A 211 72.90 -1.39 -106.62
N PRO A 212 74.08 -0.84 -106.98
CA PRO A 212 75.32 -1.60 -107.07
C PRO A 212 75.77 -2.12 -105.69
N PRO A 213 76.46 -3.28 -105.61
CA PRO A 213 76.75 -3.99 -104.36
C PRO A 213 77.54 -3.17 -103.34
N LYS A 214 78.38 -2.24 -103.80
CA LYS A 214 79.15 -1.34 -102.92
C LYS A 214 78.26 -0.35 -102.16
N VAL A 215 77.20 0.16 -102.79
CA VAL A 215 76.23 1.07 -102.17
C VAL A 215 75.36 0.31 -101.16
N ILE A 216 75.01 -0.94 -101.46
CA ILE A 216 74.25 -1.82 -100.53
C ILE A 216 75.06 -2.10 -99.25
N GLU A 217 76.38 -2.27 -99.35
CA GLU A 217 77.25 -2.45 -98.18
C GLU A 217 77.36 -1.18 -97.32
N GLU A 218 77.53 -0.01 -97.93
CA GLU A 218 77.57 1.29 -97.23
C GLU A 218 76.23 1.54 -96.49
N VAL A 219 75.10 1.32 -97.17
CA VAL A 219 73.75 1.46 -96.58
C VAL A 219 73.51 0.46 -95.44
N LYS A 220 74.09 -0.75 -95.52
CA LYS A 220 74.02 -1.75 -94.45
C LYS A 220 74.82 -1.33 -93.23
N GLU A 221 76.01 -0.77 -93.41
CA GLU A 221 76.83 -0.24 -92.31
C GLU A 221 76.17 0.96 -91.64
N GLU A 222 75.59 1.87 -92.42
CA GLU A 222 74.80 3.01 -91.93
C GLU A 222 73.54 2.55 -91.17
N ALA A 223 72.79 1.59 -91.71
CA ALA A 223 71.61 1.03 -91.03
C ALA A 223 71.96 0.36 -89.69
N VAL A 224 73.11 -0.32 -89.61
CA VAL A 224 73.61 -0.90 -88.35
C VAL A 224 74.04 0.18 -87.37
N ALA A 225 74.69 1.27 -87.82
CA ALA A 225 75.07 2.40 -86.97
C ALA A 225 73.82 3.13 -86.42
N LEU A 226 72.84 3.40 -87.28
CA LEU A 226 71.55 3.98 -86.88
C LEU A 226 70.78 3.07 -85.92
N CYS A 227 70.81 1.74 -86.11
CA CYS A 227 70.23 0.79 -85.16
C CYS A 227 70.89 0.85 -83.78
N LYS A 228 72.22 0.97 -83.73
CA LYS A 228 72.96 1.07 -82.47
C LYS A 228 72.61 2.36 -81.73
N LEU A 229 72.50 3.48 -82.44
CA LEU A 229 72.04 4.75 -81.88
C LEU A 229 70.60 4.65 -81.36
N ALA A 230 69.66 4.16 -82.16
CA ALA A 230 68.27 3.97 -81.74
C ALA A 230 68.15 3.02 -80.53
N ARG A 231 68.99 1.97 -80.47
CA ARG A 231 69.03 1.07 -79.31
C ARG A 231 69.55 1.77 -78.05
N ILE A 232 70.57 2.61 -78.17
CA ILE A 232 71.10 3.38 -77.03
C ILE A 232 70.02 4.35 -76.52
N ASP A 233 69.30 5.02 -77.43
CA ASP A 233 68.21 5.92 -77.07
C ASP A 233 67.05 5.18 -76.38
N LEU A 234 66.66 4.01 -76.90
CA LEU A 234 65.61 3.17 -76.28
C LEU A 234 66.04 2.59 -74.93
N LEU A 235 67.32 2.22 -74.76
CA LEU A 235 67.86 1.80 -73.47
C LEU A 235 67.94 2.96 -72.47
N SER A 236 68.26 4.17 -72.94
CA SER A 236 68.24 5.38 -72.12
C SER A 236 66.80 5.73 -71.71
N GLN A 237 65.84 5.64 -72.62
CA GLN A 237 64.42 5.81 -72.31
C GLN A 237 63.93 4.77 -71.30
N LEU A 238 64.29 3.50 -71.47
CA LEU A 238 63.94 2.45 -70.52
C LEU A 238 64.57 2.71 -69.14
N MET A 239 65.85 3.11 -69.10
CA MET A 239 66.54 3.45 -67.87
C MET A 239 65.90 4.66 -67.18
N ASN A 240 65.46 5.67 -67.94
CA ASN A 240 64.76 6.84 -67.41
C ASN A 240 63.38 6.45 -66.87
N ILE A 241 62.63 5.59 -67.56
CA ILE A 241 61.34 5.06 -67.09
C ILE A 241 61.53 4.28 -65.79
N VAL A 242 62.56 3.45 -65.66
CA VAL A 242 62.80 2.67 -64.43
C VAL A 242 63.35 3.55 -63.30
N SER A 243 64.27 4.47 -63.61
CA SER A 243 64.95 5.29 -62.59
C SER A 243 64.05 6.34 -61.98
N SER A 244 63.25 7.04 -62.80
CA SER A 244 62.26 8.03 -62.32
C SER A 244 61.27 7.46 -61.29
N HIS A 245 61.08 6.14 -61.30
CA HIS A 245 60.14 5.47 -60.41
C HIS A 245 60.80 4.70 -59.26
N SER A 246 62.13 4.56 -59.28
CA SER A 246 62.88 3.99 -58.14
C SER A 246 63.08 4.99 -57.00
N GLU A 247 63.03 6.29 -57.29
CA GLU A 247 63.15 7.36 -56.28
C GLU A 247 61.80 7.69 -55.60
N GLU A 248 60.67 7.43 -56.26
CA GLU A 248 59.32 7.61 -55.74
C GLU A 248 58.69 6.32 -55.21
N LEU A 249 59.41 5.54 -54.40
CA LEU A 249 58.75 4.48 -53.61
C LEU A 249 58.09 5.15 -52.40
N PRO A 250 56.75 5.33 -52.36
CA PRO A 250 56.10 5.67 -51.10
C PRO A 250 56.44 4.57 -50.09
N ARG A 251 56.90 4.95 -48.90
CA ARG A 251 57.11 4.01 -47.79
C ARG A 251 55.82 3.21 -47.63
N THR A 252 55.88 1.91 -47.91
CA THR A 252 54.73 1.02 -47.75
C THR A 252 54.22 1.15 -46.31
N PRO A 253 52.94 1.52 -46.08
CA PRO A 253 52.39 1.70 -44.74
C PRO A 253 52.35 0.39 -43.92
N SER A 254 52.60 -0.76 -44.54
CA SER A 254 52.68 -2.07 -43.89
C SER A 254 53.71 -2.13 -42.76
N VAL A 255 54.76 -1.28 -42.79
CA VAL A 255 55.77 -1.22 -41.72
C VAL A 255 55.33 -0.35 -40.54
N VAL A 256 54.43 0.61 -40.75
CA VAL A 256 53.86 1.44 -39.66
C VAL A 256 52.78 0.66 -38.90
N SER A 257 52.05 -0.23 -39.59
CA SER A 257 50.95 -0.97 -38.97
C SER A 257 51.42 -2.05 -37.98
N ILE A 258 52.67 -2.53 -38.05
CA ILE A 258 53.23 -3.48 -37.06
C ILE A 258 53.67 -2.75 -35.79
N GLY A 259 54.10 -1.48 -35.88
CA GLY A 259 54.42 -0.65 -34.71
C GLY A 259 53.19 -0.14 -33.95
N SER A 260 52.04 -0.02 -34.63
CA SER A 260 50.77 0.43 -34.05
C SER A 260 49.90 -0.71 -33.52
N ALA A 261 50.24 -1.96 -33.82
CA ALA A 261 49.51 -3.15 -33.37
C ALA A 261 50.14 -3.76 -32.10
N THR A 262 50.59 -2.96 -31.14
CA THR A 262 50.79 -3.43 -29.76
C THR A 262 49.50 -3.27 -28.95
N SER A 263 48.44 -3.92 -29.41
CA SER A 263 47.41 -4.42 -28.51
C SER A 263 47.95 -5.71 -27.91
N SER A 264 48.86 -5.59 -26.95
CA SER A 264 49.46 -6.77 -26.33
C SER A 264 49.94 -6.39 -24.96
N LEU A 265 49.02 -6.44 -23.99
CA LEU A 265 49.11 -6.94 -22.61
C LEU A 265 50.40 -6.76 -21.78
N TYR A 266 51.48 -6.17 -22.30
CA TYR A 266 52.84 -6.18 -21.80
C TYR A 266 53.57 -4.88 -22.17
N VAL A 267 54.42 -4.39 -21.27
CA VAL A 267 55.22 -3.15 -21.42
C VAL A 267 56.71 -3.49 -21.23
N PRO A 268 57.66 -2.86 -21.95
CA PRO A 268 59.08 -3.10 -21.76
C PRO A 268 59.54 -2.66 -20.36
N GLY A 269 60.08 -3.59 -19.57
CA GLY A 269 60.68 -3.36 -18.26
C GLY A 269 62.18 -3.71 -18.25
N LYS A 270 62.88 -3.37 -17.15
CA LYS A 270 64.34 -3.55 -17.01
C LYS A 270 64.84 -5.00 -17.14
N MET A 271 63.96 -5.99 -17.14
CA MET A 271 64.28 -7.41 -17.35
C MET A 271 63.51 -8.05 -18.52
N GLY A 272 62.93 -7.25 -19.42
CA GLY A 272 62.13 -7.73 -20.56
C GLY A 272 60.67 -7.26 -20.50
N PHE A 273 59.81 -7.83 -21.34
CA PHE A 273 58.39 -7.45 -21.43
C PHE A 273 57.61 -7.94 -20.20
N MET A 274 56.94 -7.02 -19.50
CA MET A 274 56.18 -7.29 -18.28
C MET A 274 54.69 -7.07 -18.48
N PRO A 275 53.80 -7.96 -17.99
CA PRO A 275 52.36 -7.83 -18.19
C PRO A 275 51.81 -6.55 -17.54
N GLN A 276 50.97 -5.84 -18.29
CA GLN A 276 50.36 -4.59 -17.90
C GLN A 276 49.33 -4.86 -16.80
N LYS A 277 49.57 -4.36 -15.58
CA LYS A 277 48.55 -4.40 -14.53
C LYS A 277 47.35 -3.55 -15.00
N PRO A 278 46.10 -4.05 -14.89
CA PRO A 278 44.93 -3.26 -15.27
C PRO A 278 44.94 -1.95 -14.48
N LYS A 279 44.76 -0.82 -15.16
CA LYS A 279 44.61 0.47 -14.51
C LYS A 279 43.44 0.37 -13.53
N ALA A 280 43.69 0.69 -12.27
CA ALA A 280 42.67 0.74 -11.24
C ALA A 280 41.50 1.57 -11.76
N THR A 281 40.32 0.95 -11.84
CA THR A 281 39.09 1.68 -12.18
C THR A 281 38.81 2.64 -11.02
N LEU A 282 38.16 3.79 -11.26
CA LEU A 282 37.79 4.74 -10.19
C LEU A 282 37.12 4.06 -8.98
N PHE A 283 36.47 2.90 -9.16
CA PHE A 283 35.92 2.05 -8.11
C PHE A 283 36.94 1.41 -7.13
N GLU A 284 38.19 1.19 -7.53
CA GLU A 284 39.23 0.57 -6.70
C GLU A 284 39.98 1.58 -5.84
N ILE A 285 40.11 2.83 -6.31
CA ILE A 285 40.70 3.94 -5.53
C ILE A 285 39.87 4.23 -4.28
N PHE A 286 38.53 4.13 -4.39
CA PHE A 286 37.62 4.29 -3.24
C PHE A 286 37.55 3.07 -2.30
N ARG A 287 38.11 1.90 -2.67
CA ARG A 287 38.19 0.75 -1.76
C ARG A 287 39.44 0.75 -0.89
N SER A 288 40.52 1.38 -1.33
CA SER A 288 41.79 1.41 -0.57
C SER A 288 41.87 2.51 0.48
N GLU A 289 40.95 3.50 0.47
CA GLU A 289 40.89 4.54 1.51
C GLU A 289 40.00 4.18 2.71
N VAL A 290 39.37 3.00 2.71
CA VAL A 290 38.57 2.53 3.86
C VAL A 290 39.34 1.43 4.59
N VAL A 291 40.50 1.79 5.14
CA VAL A 291 41.11 1.07 6.25
C VAL A 291 41.25 2.06 7.41
N ASP A 292 40.53 1.72 8.48
CA ASP A 292 40.69 2.17 9.87
C ASP A 292 40.52 3.66 10.18
N ARG A 293 39.28 4.13 10.08
CA ARG A 293 38.76 5.07 11.08
C ARG A 293 37.83 4.32 12.03
N GLN A 294 38.37 3.97 13.20
CA GLN A 294 37.55 3.77 14.39
C GLN A 294 36.65 4.99 14.55
N VAL A 295 35.35 4.77 14.51
CA VAL A 295 34.34 5.79 14.82
C VAL A 295 34.15 5.76 16.33
N ASP A 296 34.56 6.85 16.99
CA ASP A 296 34.26 7.14 18.38
C ASP A 296 32.75 7.04 18.66
N PRO A 297 32.33 6.48 19.80
CA PRO A 297 30.94 6.22 20.11
C PRO A 297 30.30 7.45 20.76
N THR A 298 29.88 8.43 19.97
CA THR A 298 28.95 9.47 20.46
C THR A 298 27.86 9.74 19.44
N LEU A 299 26.95 8.78 19.32
CA LEU A 299 25.68 8.94 18.63
C LEU A 299 24.59 9.35 19.63
N PRO A 300 23.79 10.39 19.37
CA PRO A 300 22.81 10.89 20.33
C PRO A 300 21.63 9.91 20.54
N ASP A 301 21.07 9.92 21.76
CA ASP A 301 20.05 9.01 22.32
C ASP A 301 18.75 8.79 21.53
N TYR A 302 18.53 9.49 20.41
CA TYR A 302 17.30 9.34 19.62
C TYR A 302 17.35 8.19 18.60
N LEU A 303 18.52 7.55 18.37
CA LEU A 303 18.66 6.43 17.42
C LEU A 303 18.71 5.04 18.06
N THR A 304 18.74 4.92 19.39
CA THR A 304 18.79 3.62 20.10
C THR A 304 17.42 2.99 20.34
N LYS A 305 16.32 3.75 20.25
CA LYS A 305 14.96 3.26 20.56
C LYS A 305 14.30 2.35 19.51
N ASN A 306 14.96 2.11 18.37
CA ASN A 306 14.38 1.28 17.29
C ASN A 306 14.96 -0.13 17.19
N LYS A 307 16.00 -0.49 17.96
CA LYS A 307 16.57 -1.85 17.90
C LYS A 307 15.84 -2.89 18.76
N ASP A 308 15.07 -2.48 19.76
CA ASP A 308 14.29 -3.41 20.59
C ASP A 308 13.00 -3.92 19.93
N LYS A 309 12.68 -3.44 18.72
CA LYS A 309 11.50 -3.89 17.96
C LYS A 309 11.81 -4.94 16.89
N GLU A 310 13.08 -5.20 16.56
CA GLU A 310 13.45 -6.15 15.50
C GLU A 310 13.78 -7.57 16.00
N VAL A 311 13.87 -7.82 17.31
CA VAL A 311 14.20 -9.16 17.82
C VAL A 311 12.95 -10.04 18.06
N VAL A 312 11.73 -9.48 18.02
CA VAL A 312 10.49 -10.25 18.27
C VAL A 312 9.85 -10.79 16.99
N THR A 313 10.32 -10.43 15.79
CA THR A 313 9.71 -10.84 14.51
C THR A 313 10.15 -12.23 14.00
N THR A 314 10.88 -13.01 14.78
CA THR A 314 11.20 -14.41 14.44
C THR A 314 10.39 -15.41 15.27
N ARG A 315 9.06 -15.31 15.25
CA ARG A 315 8.19 -16.46 15.54
C ARG A 315 6.78 -16.23 15.00
N ARG A 316 6.31 -17.24 14.26
CA ARG A 316 4.95 -17.47 13.73
C ARG A 316 4.63 -16.84 12.38
N ARG A 317 5.05 -17.57 11.34
CA ARG A 317 4.24 -17.85 10.15
C ARG A 317 2.86 -18.39 10.60
N GLY A 318 1.80 -17.84 10.02
CA GLY A 318 0.44 -18.37 10.08
C GLY A 318 -0.50 -17.56 10.98
N ASP A 319 -1.18 -16.57 10.41
CA ASP A 319 -2.65 -16.44 10.41
C ASP A 319 -3.07 -15.13 9.71
N GLU A 320 -3.55 -15.22 8.47
CA GLU A 320 -4.06 -14.06 7.70
C GLU A 320 -5.57 -13.81 7.92
N LEU A 321 -6.18 -14.33 8.99
CA LEU A 321 -7.60 -14.14 9.30
C LEU A 321 -7.88 -13.89 10.79
N SER A 322 -7.05 -13.12 11.49
CA SER A 322 -7.43 -12.66 12.84
C SER A 322 -8.42 -11.49 12.72
N ILE A 323 -9.70 -11.85 12.70
CA ILE A 323 -10.80 -10.97 13.08
C ILE A 323 -10.50 -10.48 14.49
N ILE A 324 -10.46 -9.16 14.67
CA ILE A 324 -10.41 -8.54 15.98
C ILE A 324 -11.76 -8.84 16.64
N ASP A 325 -11.81 -9.89 17.48
CA ASP A 325 -12.91 -10.09 18.42
C ASP A 325 -12.82 -8.97 19.46
N VAL A 326 -13.64 -7.95 19.26
CA VAL A 326 -13.92 -6.97 20.31
C VAL A 326 -14.90 -7.66 21.25
N GLU A 327 -14.38 -8.25 22.33
CA GLU A 327 -15.21 -8.67 23.45
C GLU A 327 -16.01 -7.45 23.94
N PHE A 328 -17.32 -7.45 23.67
CA PHE A 328 -18.25 -6.52 24.29
C PHE A 328 -18.36 -6.87 25.78
N GLY A 329 -17.41 -6.35 26.56
CA GLY A 329 -17.52 -6.33 28.01
C GLY A 329 -18.69 -5.43 28.41
N THR A 330 -19.86 -6.03 28.62
CA THR A 330 -20.95 -5.36 29.34
C THR A 330 -20.58 -5.30 30.81
N THR A 331 -19.93 -4.21 31.24
CA THR A 331 -19.86 -3.85 32.66
C THR A 331 -21.25 -3.42 33.10
N LEU A 332 -21.99 -4.38 33.63
CA LEU A 332 -23.31 -4.19 34.21
C LEU A 332 -23.12 -3.58 35.61
N TYR A 333 -23.23 -2.25 35.71
CA TYR A 333 -23.31 -1.56 36.99
C TYR A 333 -24.70 -1.80 37.59
N VAL A 334 -24.80 -2.81 38.46
CA VAL A 334 -25.96 -2.98 39.33
C VAL A 334 -25.83 -1.98 40.48
N SER A 335 -26.55 -0.86 40.41
CA SER A 335 -26.84 -0.07 41.60
C SER A 335 -27.86 -0.82 42.43
N SER A 336 -27.40 -1.49 43.48
CA SER A 336 -28.25 -1.96 44.57
C SER A 336 -28.67 -0.74 45.39
N SER A 337 -29.86 -0.18 45.12
CA SER A 337 -30.54 0.69 46.08
C SER A 337 -31.03 -0.20 47.23
N ARG A 338 -30.20 -0.29 48.27
CA ARG A 338 -30.61 -0.87 49.55
C ARG A 338 -31.48 0.19 50.22
N GLU A 339 -32.79 -0.01 50.19
CA GLU A 339 -33.71 0.68 51.09
C GLU A 339 -33.44 0.10 52.48
N ASP A 340 -32.66 0.82 53.29
CA ASP A 340 -32.61 0.58 54.73
C ASP A 340 -33.92 1.14 55.31
N ASP A 341 -34.99 0.34 55.19
CA ASP A 341 -36.19 0.50 56.00
C ASP A 341 -35.84 0.16 57.46
N LEU A 342 -35.47 1.20 58.20
CA LEU A 342 -35.51 1.18 59.66
C LEU A 342 -36.97 1.31 60.09
N ILE A 343 -37.60 0.16 60.35
CA ILE A 343 -38.79 0.03 61.18
C ILE A 343 -38.54 -1.13 62.16
N GLU A 344 -37.99 -0.83 63.34
CA GLU A 344 -38.71 -0.71 64.63
C GLU A 344 -37.74 -0.32 65.76
#